data_AF-A0A5E4J3V6-F1
#
_entry.id   AF-A0A5E4J3V6-F1
#
_cell.length_a   1.000
_cell.length_b   1.000
_cell.length_c   1.000
_cell.angle_alpha   90.00
_cell.angle_beta   90.00
_cell.angle_gamma   90.00
#
_symmetry.space_group_name_H-M   'P 1'
#
loop_
_entity.id
_entity.type
_entity.pdbx_description
1 polymer ?
#
loop_
_entity_poly.entity_id
_entity_poly.type
_entity_poly.pdbx_seq_one_letter_code
_entity_poly.pdbx_strand_id
1 'polypeptide(L)' 'MKLKIRTTGPKVHDAGYRPYLTELAMRLAFRGFEVYNDDEDGQQAVIALIESDKRVINKRS' A
#
# COMPACT_ATOMS: atom_id res chain seq x y z
N MET A 1 -11.30 -10.58 2.36
CA MET A 1 -11.37 -9.75 1.14
C MET A 1 -9.97 -9.27 0.81
N LYS A 2 -9.60 -9.21 -0.49
CA LYS A 2 -8.30 -8.71 -0.94
C LYS A 2 -8.48 -7.31 -1.53
N LEU A 3 -7.80 -6.31 -0.98
CA LEU A 3 -7.82 -4.93 -1.46
C LEU A 3 -6.47 -4.63 -2.13
N LYS A 4 -6.51 -4.11 -3.37
CA LYS A 4 -5.35 -3.56 -4.07
C LYS A 4 -5.44 -2.04 -4.02
N ILE A 5 -4.47 -1.40 -3.38
CA ILE A 5 -4.30 0.05 -3.38
C ILE A 5 -3.16 0.37 -4.35
N ARG A 6 -3.40 1.35 -5.22
CA ARG A 6 -2.42 1.81 -6.20
C ARG A 6 -2.14 3.30 -5.96
N THR A 7 -0.86 3.63 -5.84
CA THR A 7 -0.37 5.00 -5.76
C THR A 7 0.55 5.25 -6.96
N THR A 8 0.09 6.05 -7.92
CA THR A 8 0.87 6.45 -9.10
C THR A 8 1.36 7.88 -8.97
N GLY A 9 2.50 8.18 -9.57
CA GLY A 9 3.01 9.54 -9.64
C GLY A 9 4.46 9.60 -10.10
N PRO A 10 4.97 10.78 -10.47
CA PRO A 10 6.29 10.92 -11.09
C PRO A 10 7.48 10.59 -10.17
N LYS A 11 7.28 10.40 -8.86
CA LYS A 11 8.37 10.20 -7.88
C LYS A 11 8.01 9.29 -6.71
N VAL A 12 7.14 8.30 -6.95
CA VAL A 12 6.59 7.47 -5.87
C VAL A 12 7.55 6.36 -5.40
N HIS A 13 8.55 5.98 -6.20
CA HIS A 13 9.47 4.90 -5.80
C HIS A 13 10.43 5.29 -4.66
N ASP A 14 10.92 6.53 -4.67
CA ASP A 14 11.94 7.02 -3.72
C ASP A 14 11.35 7.89 -2.59
N ALA A 15 10.03 8.08 -2.58
CA ALA A 15 9.35 8.88 -1.56
C ALA A 15 9.14 8.14 -0.22
N GLY A 16 9.59 6.89 -0.10
CA GLY A 16 9.49 6.12 1.15
C GLY A 16 8.11 5.49 1.41
N TYR A 17 7.27 5.33 0.39
CA TYR A 17 5.95 4.70 0.55
C TYR A 17 6.03 3.24 1.04
N ARG A 18 6.98 2.45 0.54
CA ARG A 18 7.14 1.04 0.98
C ARG A 18 7.39 0.90 2.49
N PRO A 19 8.40 1.54 3.10
CA PRO A 19 8.62 1.44 4.54
C PRO A 19 7.45 2.03 5.33
N TYR A 20 6.87 3.16 4.89
CA TYR A 20 5.72 3.78 5.57
C TYR A 20 4.49 2.86 5.60
N LEU A 21 4.10 2.29 4.45
CA LEU A 21 2.95 1.40 4.36
C LEU A 21 3.19 0.08 5.10
N THR A 22 4.44 -0.41 5.12
CA THR A 22 4.83 -1.58 5.91
C THR A 22 4.70 -1.32 7.41
N GLU A 23 5.19 -0.18 7.91
CA GLU A 23 5.01 0.23 9.30
C GLU A 23 3.52 0.33 9.66
N LEU A 24 2.72 0.96 8.80
CA LEU A 24 1.28 1.08 9.00
C LEU A 24 0.59 -0.28 9.06
N ALA A 25 0.93 -1.20 8.17
CA ALA A 25 0.39 -2.55 8.16
C ALA A 25 0.74 -3.33 9.44
N MET A 26 1.97 -3.19 9.93
CA MET A 26 2.40 -3.77 11.20
C MET A 26 1.62 -3.18 12.39
N ARG A 27 1.45 -1.84 12.43
CA ARG A 27 0.69 -1.15 13.48
C ARG A 27 -0.78 -1.53 13.51
N LEU A 28 -1.35 -1.88 12.35
CA LEU A 28 -2.73 -2.34 12.19
C LEU A 28 -2.87 -3.86 12.26
N ALA A 29 -1.77 -4.59 12.49
CA ALA A 29 -1.70 -6.05 12.56
C ALA A 29 -2.33 -6.77 11.35
N PHE A 30 -2.12 -6.26 10.14
CA PHE A 30 -2.55 -6.94 8.92
C PHE A 30 -1.77 -8.23 8.71
N ARG A 31 -2.49 -9.35 8.62
CA ARG A 31 -1.90 -10.70 8.49
C ARG A 31 -1.52 -11.09 7.06
N GLY A 32 -1.91 -10.30 6.06
CA GLY A 32 -1.47 -10.49 4.67
C GLY A 32 -1.29 -9.13 4.03
N PHE A 33 -0.10 -8.55 4.18
CA PHE A 33 0.25 -7.26 3.57
C PHE A 33 1.48 -7.42 2.69
N GLU A 34 1.38 -6.97 1.45
CA GLU A 34 2.49 -6.93 0.50
C GLU A 34 2.56 -5.53 -0.11
N VAL A 35 3.77 -5.00 -0.24
CA VAL A 35 3.99 -3.72 -0.92
C VAL A 35 5.22 -3.80 -1.82
N TYR A 36 5.09 -3.34 -3.06
CA TYR A 36 6.17 -3.31 -4.02
C TYR A 36 6.03 -2.12 -4.97
N ASN A 37 7.17 -1.74 -5.55
CA ASN A 37 7.23 -0.76 -6.62
C ASN A 37 6.91 -1.47 -7.93
N ASP A 38 6.16 -0.79 -8.79
CA ASP A 38 5.80 -1.25 -10.11
C ASP A 38 5.94 -0.08 -11.09
N ASP A 39 6.02 -0.38 -12.37
CA ASP A 39 6.03 0.61 -13.45
C ASP A 39 4.85 0.32 -14.38
N GLU A 40 3.74 1.04 -14.19
CA GLU A 40 2.54 0.90 -15.02
C GLU A 40 2.49 2.06 -16.03
N ASP A 41 2.36 1.73 -17.32
CA ASP A 41 2.25 2.71 -18.43
C ASP A 41 3.39 3.74 -18.50
N GLY A 42 4.62 3.33 -18.11
CA GLY A 42 5.79 4.21 -18.07
C GLY A 42 5.76 5.22 -16.91
N GLN A 43 4.84 5.06 -15.96
CA GLN A 43 4.75 5.83 -14.74
C GLN A 43 5.06 4.96 -13.53
N GLN A 44 5.86 5.51 -12.61
CA GLN A 44 6.13 4.86 -11.34
C GLN A 44 4.83 4.67 -10.56
N ALA A 45 4.68 3.45 -10.03
CA ALA A 45 3.58 3.04 -9.18
C ALA A 45 4.11 2.34 -7.91
N VAL A 46 3.34 2.45 -6.83
CA VAL A 46 3.48 1.63 -5.63
C VAL A 46 2.19 0.87 -5.46
N ILE A 47 2.31 -0.46 -5.38
CA ILE A 47 1.19 -1.37 -5.24
C ILE A 47 1.21 -1.94 -3.82
N ALA A 48 0.09 -1.80 -3.12
CA ALA A 48 -0.11 -2.40 -1.81
C ALA A 48 -1.29 -3.38 -1.87
N LEU A 49 -1.05 -4.62 -1.47
CA LEU A 49 -2.04 -5.69 -1.38
C LEU A 49 -2.33 -5.96 0.10
N ILE A 50 -3.60 -5.94 0.47
CA ILE A 50 -4.05 -6.21 1.83
C ILE A 50 -5.08 -7.33 1.80
N GLU A 51 -4.81 -8.40 2.53
CA GLU A 51 -5.75 -9.47 2.86
C GLU A 51 -6.35 -9.17 4.23
N SER A 52 -7.64 -8.86 4.26
CA SER A 52 -8.36 -8.52 5.48
C SER A 52 -9.68 -9.27 5.57
N ASP A 53 -9.89 -9.92 6.72
CA ASP A 53 -11.20 -10.39 7.17
C ASP A 53 -11.98 -9.20 7.75
N LYS A 54 -12.68 -8.50 6.85
CA LYS A 54 -13.62 -7.38 7.07
C LYS A 54 -13.26 -6.31 8.13
N ARG A 55 -13.22 -5.07 7.60
CA ARG A 55 -13.43 -3.77 8.26
C ARG A 55 -12.20 -3.13 8.91
N VAL A 56 -11.26 -2.73 8.07
CA VAL A 56 -10.35 -1.63 8.42
C VAL A 56 -11.14 -0.32 8.30
N ILE A 57 -11.47 0.23 9.46
CA ILE A 57 -12.17 1.50 9.65
C ILE A 57 -11.34 2.65 9.06
N ASN A 58 -11.92 3.35 8.10
CA ASN A 58 -11.35 4.53 7.47
C ASN A 58 -11.29 5.67 8.50
N LYS A 59 -10.13 5.94 9.09
CA LYS A 59 -9.91 7.12 9.94
C LYS A 59 -9.65 8.32 9.02
N ARG A 60 -10.70 9.05 8.65
CA ARG A 60 -10.57 10.40 8.09
C ARG A 60 -10.25 11.34 9.25
N SER A 61 -9.11 12.01 9.16
CA SER A 61 -8.77 13.21 9.94
C SER A 61 -9.71 14.37 9.58
#